data_AF-A0A0K2B5N7-F1
#
_entry.id   AF-A0A0K2B5N7-F1
#
_cell.length_a   1.000
_cell.length_b   1.000
_cell.length_c   1.000
_cell.angle_alpha   90.00
_cell.angle_beta   90.00
_cell.angle_gamma   90.00
#
_symmetry.space_group_name_H-M   'P 1'
#
loop_
_entity.id
_entity.type
_entity.pdbx_description
1 polymer ?
#
loop_
_entity_poly.entity_id
_entity_poly.type
_entity_poly.pdbx_seq_one_letter_code
_entity_poly.pdbx_strand_id
1 'polypeptide(L)'
;MSPRNPNNAGETRLPPAVTFGTGAELLVKLGIVSSITREGVRHIATSERYEKHWPFGPDKAHPYGEGAGALLMATGPFLDFFRDVYQQVDENGDLIAPTAS
;
A
#
# COMPACT_ATOMS: atom_id res chain seq x y z
N MET A 1 10.65 9.70 -35.84
CA MET A 1 9.27 9.38 -35.44
C MET A 1 9.17 7.86 -35.35
N SER A 2 9.25 7.30 -34.14
CA SER A 2 9.13 5.84 -33.96
C SER A 2 7.65 5.45 -33.86
N PRO A 3 7.24 4.33 -34.47
CA PRO A 3 5.83 3.99 -34.59
C PRO A 3 5.26 3.57 -33.23
N ARG A 4 4.07 4.08 -32.90
CA ARG A 4 3.25 3.60 -31.78
C ARG A 4 2.85 2.15 -32.07
N ASN A 5 3.40 1.21 -31.33
CA ASN A 5 2.96 -0.19 -31.32
C ASN A 5 1.64 -0.29 -30.53
N PRO A 6 0.51 -0.70 -31.14
CA PRO A 6 -0.80 -0.79 -30.46
C PRO A 6 -0.96 -2.04 -29.56
N ASN A 7 0.09 -2.84 -29.35
CA ASN A 7 0.03 -4.12 -28.63
C ASN A 7 0.34 -4.05 -27.11
N ASN A 8 0.26 -2.90 -26.44
CA ASN A 8 0.46 -2.79 -24.97
C ASN A 8 -0.86 -2.85 -24.17
N ALA A 9 -1.79 -3.71 -24.58
CA ALA A 9 -2.96 -4.07 -23.78
C ALA A 9 -2.69 -5.44 -23.11
N GLY A 10 -1.86 -5.49 -22.07
CA GLY A 10 -1.58 -6.78 -21.43
C GLY A 10 -0.58 -6.84 -20.28
N GLU A 11 0.35 -5.89 -20.13
CA GLU A 11 1.14 -5.76 -18.91
C GLU A 11 0.48 -4.72 -18.02
N THR A 12 -0.26 -5.15 -17.00
CA THR A 12 -0.79 -4.22 -15.98
C THR A 12 0.39 -3.74 -15.13
N ARG A 13 1.21 -2.83 -15.67
CA ARG A 13 2.28 -2.18 -14.90
C ARG A 13 1.62 -1.47 -13.74
N LEU A 14 2.02 -1.85 -12.53
CA LEU A 14 1.59 -1.17 -11.32
C LEU A 14 1.93 0.32 -11.45
N PRO A 15 1.07 1.23 -10.98
CA PRO A 15 1.44 2.63 -10.90
C PRO A 15 2.71 2.77 -10.04
N PRO A 16 3.57 3.76 -10.29
CA PRO A 16 4.78 3.95 -9.49
C PRO A 16 4.47 4.47 -8.08
N ALA A 17 3.36 5.20 -7.93
CA ALA A 17 2.88 5.73 -6.66
C ALA A 17 1.35 5.70 -6.60
N VAL A 18 0.81 5.64 -5.40
CA VAL A 18 -0.61 5.68 -5.09
C VAL A 18 -0.92 6.72 -4.03
N THR A 19 -2.11 7.31 -4.11
CA THR A 19 -2.74 8.00 -2.98
C THR A 19 -3.42 6.98 -2.06
N PHE A 20 -3.92 7.43 -0.90
CA PHE A 20 -4.80 6.59 -0.05
C PHE A 20 -6.02 6.03 -0.82
N GLY A 21 -6.61 6.83 -1.72
CA GLY A 21 -7.79 6.41 -2.50
C GLY A 21 -7.43 5.38 -3.58
N THR A 22 -6.50 5.73 -4.47
CA THR A 22 -6.06 4.81 -5.53
C THR A 22 -5.36 3.57 -4.99
N GLY A 23 -4.75 3.66 -3.81
CA GLY A 23 -4.16 2.53 -3.10
C GLY A 23 -5.24 1.55 -2.62
N ALA A 24 -6.33 2.05 -2.02
CA ALA A 24 -7.48 1.22 -1.62
C ALA A 24 -8.06 0.44 -2.81
N GLU A 25 -8.30 1.13 -3.93
CA GLU A 25 -8.77 0.51 -5.18
C GLU A 25 -7.79 -0.56 -5.69
N LEU A 26 -6.49 -0.28 -5.63
CA LEU A 26 -5.46 -1.21 -6.06
C LEU A 26 -5.42 -2.47 -5.19
N LEU A 27 -5.57 -2.36 -3.87
CA LEU A 27 -5.58 -3.50 -2.96
C LEU A 27 -6.73 -4.47 -3.28
N VAL A 28 -7.92 -3.93 -3.54
CA VAL A 28 -9.10 -4.72 -3.93
C VAL A 28 -8.89 -5.33 -5.31
N LYS A 29 -8.40 -4.54 -6.29
CA LYS A 29 -8.13 -5.03 -7.66
C LYS A 29 -7.12 -6.19 -7.68
N LEU A 30 -6.14 -6.18 -6.78
CA LEU A 30 -5.13 -7.24 -6.66
C LEU A 30 -5.57 -8.39 -5.74
N GLY A 31 -6.77 -8.32 -5.14
CA GLY A 31 -7.28 -9.35 -4.23
C GLY A 31 -6.50 -9.47 -2.91
N ILE A 32 -5.74 -8.44 -2.53
CA ILE A 32 -4.97 -8.42 -1.27
C ILE A 32 -5.91 -8.24 -0.07
N VAL A 33 -6.99 -7.48 -0.26
CA VAL A 33 -8.09 -7.32 0.70
C VAL A 33 -9.42 -7.48 -0.03
N SER A 34 -10.44 -7.96 0.69
CA SER A 34 -11.79 -8.13 0.12
C SER A 34 -12.51 -6.79 -0.08
N SER A 35 -12.28 -5.83 0.81
CA SER A 35 -12.82 -4.46 0.74
C SER A 35 -12.03 -3.54 1.66
N ILE A 36 -11.77 -2.31 1.21
CA ILE A 36 -11.22 -1.24 2.04
C ILE A 36 -11.54 0.12 1.39
N THR A 37 -11.77 1.15 2.23
CA THR A 37 -11.98 2.53 1.76
C THR A 37 -10.69 3.34 1.87
N ARG A 38 -10.66 4.51 1.22
CA ARG A 38 -9.61 5.52 1.41
C ARG A 38 -9.38 5.81 2.89
N GLU A 39 -10.45 6.04 3.64
CA GLU A 39 -10.45 6.35 5.06
C GLU A 39 -9.95 5.17 5.88
N GLY A 40 -10.26 3.94 5.47
CA GLY A 40 -9.72 2.72 6.07
C GLY A 40 -8.21 2.63 5.95
N VAL A 41 -7.65 2.87 4.76
CA VAL A 41 -6.18 2.91 4.56
C VAL A 41 -5.55 4.03 5.39
N ARG A 42 -6.18 5.22 5.42
CA ARG A 42 -5.70 6.34 6.26
C ARG A 42 -5.74 5.97 7.75
N HIS A 43 -6.78 5.30 8.21
CA HIS A 43 -6.90 4.89 9.60
C HIS A 43 -5.82 3.87 9.97
N ILE A 44 -5.52 2.90 9.09
CA ILE A 44 -4.39 1.96 9.28
C ILE A 44 -3.07 2.72 9.40
N ALA A 45 -2.84 3.72 8.57
CA ALA A 45 -1.60 4.51 8.59
C ALA A 45 -1.37 5.26 9.92
N THR A 46 -2.44 5.54 10.67
CA THR A 46 -2.40 6.36 11.90
C THR A 46 -2.83 5.63 13.16
N SER A 47 -3.26 4.36 13.08
CA SER A 47 -3.74 3.62 14.25
C SER A 47 -2.56 3.02 15.01
N GLU A 48 -2.64 3.03 16.33
CA GLU A 48 -1.57 2.52 17.22
C GLU A 48 -1.14 1.09 16.86
N ARG A 49 -2.10 0.27 16.40
CA ARG A 49 -1.89 -1.11 15.95
C ARG A 49 -0.87 -1.21 14.82
N TYR A 50 -0.92 -0.30 13.85
CA TYR A 50 -0.12 -0.42 12.62
C TYR A 50 0.91 0.69 12.46
N GLU A 51 0.79 1.80 13.19
CA GLU A 51 1.66 2.98 13.07
C GLU A 51 3.14 2.62 13.20
N LYS A 52 3.51 1.69 14.10
CA LYS A 52 4.89 1.23 14.27
C LYS A 52 5.46 0.64 12.98
N HIS A 53 4.66 -0.18 12.29
CA HIS A 53 5.07 -0.92 11.09
C HIS A 53 4.75 -0.20 9.79
N TRP A 54 3.92 0.86 9.85
CA TRP A 54 3.54 1.62 8.67
C TRP A 54 4.79 2.23 8.01
N PRO A 55 5.03 1.96 6.71
CA PRO A 55 6.31 2.29 6.08
C PRO A 55 6.45 3.76 5.68
N PHE A 56 5.36 4.54 5.73
CA PHE A 56 5.34 5.92 5.21
C PHE A 56 5.26 7.00 6.29
N GLY A 57 6.10 8.02 6.20
CA GLY A 57 6.12 9.14 7.14
C GLY A 57 7.42 9.94 7.09
N PRO A 58 7.46 11.11 7.76
CA PRO A 58 8.66 11.96 7.83
C PRO A 58 9.85 11.23 8.49
N ASP A 59 9.56 10.36 9.47
CA ASP A 59 10.56 9.59 10.23
C ASP A 59 10.52 8.09 9.92
N LYS A 60 9.99 7.71 8.75
CA LYS A 60 9.87 6.32 8.30
C LYS A 60 10.79 6.02 7.12
N ALA A 61 10.94 4.74 6.80
CA ALA A 61 11.79 4.28 5.69
C ALA A 61 11.42 4.89 4.33
N HIS A 62 10.13 5.21 4.13
CA HIS A 62 9.66 5.84 2.91
C HIS A 62 8.98 7.18 3.22
N PRO A 63 9.46 8.31 2.71
CA PRO A 63 8.74 9.57 2.86
C PRO A 63 7.46 9.56 2.01
N TYR A 64 6.46 10.35 2.43
CA TYR A 64 5.36 10.68 1.52
C TYR A 64 5.86 11.57 0.39
N GLY A 65 5.42 11.29 -0.83
CA GLY A 65 5.46 12.26 -1.92
C GLY A 65 4.26 13.19 -1.88
N GLU A 66 4.28 14.23 -2.68
CA GLU A 66 3.15 15.13 -2.88
C GLU A 66 2.85 15.28 -4.37
N GLY A 67 1.57 15.18 -4.73
CA GLY A 67 1.13 15.37 -6.10
C GLY A 67 -0.33 15.81 -6.14
N ALA A 68 -0.61 16.89 -6.87
CA ALA A 68 -1.96 17.46 -7.00
C ALA A 68 -2.68 17.70 -5.65
N GLY A 69 -1.94 18.09 -4.61
CA GLY A 69 -2.48 18.32 -3.27
C GLY A 69 -2.81 17.06 -2.46
N ALA A 70 -2.40 15.87 -2.93
CA ALA A 70 -2.56 14.60 -2.22
C ALA A 70 -1.21 14.00 -1.82
N LEU A 71 -1.21 13.28 -0.69
CA LEU A 71 -0.08 12.46 -0.25
C LEU A 71 0.04 11.23 -1.16
N LEU A 72 1.26 11.01 -1.65
CA LEU A 72 1.65 9.90 -2.49
C LEU A 72 2.52 8.91 -1.70
N MET A 73 2.31 7.64 -1.96
CA MET A 73 3.04 6.51 -1.40
C MET A 73 3.62 5.69 -2.54
N ALA A 74 4.88 5.31 -2.44
CA ALA A 74 5.50 4.40 -3.41
C ALA A 74 4.72 3.07 -3.44
N THR A 75 4.34 2.61 -4.62
CA THR A 75 3.42 1.47 -4.74
C THR A 75 4.01 0.16 -4.23
N GLY A 76 5.31 -0.09 -4.45
CA GLY A 76 5.98 -1.29 -3.94
C GLY A 76 5.86 -1.44 -2.42
N PRO A 77 6.46 -0.54 -1.62
CA PRO A 77 6.39 -0.61 -0.16
C PRO A 77 4.96 -0.59 0.39
N PHE A 78 4.04 0.10 -0.30
CA PHE A 78 2.63 0.08 0.06
C PHE A 78 2.03 -1.31 -0.06
N LEU A 79 2.25 -2.00 -1.18
CA LEU A 79 1.74 -3.37 -1.37
C LEU A 79 2.44 -4.37 -0.45
N ASP A 80 3.74 -4.22 -0.23
CA ASP A 80 4.52 -5.12 0.64
C ASP A 80 3.99 -5.07 2.09
N PHE A 81 3.70 -3.87 2.61
CA PHE A 81 3.04 -3.73 3.92
C PHE A 81 1.72 -4.51 3.99
N PHE A 82 0.85 -4.39 2.98
CA PHE A 82 -0.46 -5.06 3.02
C PHE A 82 -0.38 -6.58 2.82
N ARG A 83 0.67 -7.07 2.16
CA ARG A 83 0.90 -8.51 1.96
C ARG A 83 1.53 -9.16 3.17
N ASP A 84 2.55 -8.52 3.74
CA ASP A 84 3.44 -9.18 4.69
C ASP A 84 3.14 -8.76 6.13
N VAL A 85 2.75 -7.51 6.36
CA VAL A 85 2.57 -6.98 7.72
C VAL A 85 1.11 -6.95 8.13
N TYR A 86 0.22 -6.44 7.26
CA TYR A 86 -1.18 -6.19 7.62
C TYR A 86 -1.91 -7.42 8.17
N GLN A 87 -1.61 -8.60 7.64
CA GLN A 87 -2.19 -9.89 8.06
C GLN A 87 -1.47 -10.53 9.27
N GLN A 88 -0.26 -10.07 9.59
CA GLN A 88 0.61 -10.65 10.61
C GLN A 88 0.67 -9.80 11.89
N VAL A 89 -0.15 -8.77 12.02
CA VAL A 89 -0.21 -7.93 13.23
C VAL A 89 -1.43 -8.32 14.07
N ASP A 90 -1.22 -8.66 15.34
CA ASP A 90 -2.28 -8.99 16.28
C ASP A 90 -3.08 -7.74 16.72
N GLU A 91 -4.02 -7.89 17.65
CA GLU A 91 -4.83 -6.76 18.15
C GLU A 91 -4.03 -5.70 18.90
N ASN A 92 -2.85 -6.06 19.43
CA ASN A 92 -1.98 -5.19 20.22
C ASN A 92 -0.94 -4.44 19.37
N GLY A 93 -0.83 -4.78 18.08
CA GLY A 93 0.16 -4.19 17.18
C GLY A 93 1.49 -4.97 17.12
N ASP A 94 1.53 -6.17 17.70
CA ASP A 94 2.70 -7.02 17.71
C ASP A 94 2.66 -7.99 16.52
N LEU A 95 3.85 -8.30 15.98
CA LEU A 95 3.96 -9.29 14.91
C LEU A 95 3.65 -10.67 15.50
N ILE A 96 2.70 -11.36 14.88
CA ILE A 96 2.38 -12.75 15.17
C ILE A 96 3.63 -13.56 14.83
N ALA A 97 4.29 -14.11 15.86
CA ALA A 97 5.44 -14.97 15.66
C ALA A 97 5.06 -16.10 14.70
N PRO A 98 5.91 -16.47 13.73
CA PRO A 98 5.66 -17.65 12.93
C PRO A 98 5.56 -18.82 13.89
N THR A 99 4.37 -19.42 13.99
CA THR A 99 4.16 -20.67 14.70
C THR A 99 5.01 -21.71 13.98
N ALA A 100 6.22 -21.95 14.49
CA ALA A 100 7.06 -23.04 14.03
C ALA A 100 6.24 -24.33 14.21
N SER A 101 5.80 -24.90 13.08
CA SER A 101 5.23 -26.25 13.01
C SER A 101 6.34 -27.24 12.71
#